data_AF-A0A2N2HEZ9-F1
#
_entry.id   AF-A0A2N2HEZ9-F1
#
_cell.length_a   1.000
_cell.length_b   1.000
_cell.length_c   1.000
_cell.angle_alpha   90.00
_cell.angle_beta   90.00
_cell.angle_gamma   90.00
#
_symmetry.space_group_name_H-M   'P 1'
#
loop_
_entity.id
_entity.type
_entity.pdbx_description
1 polymer ?
#
loop_
_entity_poly.entity_id
_entity_poly.type
_entity_poly.pdbx_seq_one_letter_code
_entity_poly.pdbx_strand_id
1 'polypeptide(L)'
;MHVLNWLGLLLLAALALGAAGHALLRKSDSRSALGWIGVCLTFPLAGPILYILFGVNRVRRSASRMRKEVDALSDNVPPDVPSYPSAAINPTVLHHAFQRLERVGHNILGTELVGGNCVEPLFNGDEAYPVMLRAMEDARHSIYLTTYILDTDSLGLKFVDALARAVHRGVDVRVLIDGVGEKYSWPLASRLLAKKGVPTALFIPPRLFPPDLHFNLRNHRKVLVIDGSLGFTGGMNISQKHVLEAKPP
;
A
#
# COMPACT_ATOMS: atom_id res chain seq x y z
N MET A 1 15.14 53.58 0.56
CA MET A 1 13.91 53.10 -0.10
C MET A 1 14.23 52.25 -1.35
N HIS A 2 15.04 52.74 -2.30
CA HIS A 2 15.35 51.97 -3.53
C HIS A 2 16.13 50.66 -3.32
N VAL A 3 17.16 50.65 -2.48
CA VAL A 3 17.98 49.44 -2.25
C VAL A 3 17.16 48.29 -1.64
N LEU A 4 16.27 48.60 -0.70
CA LEU A 4 15.41 47.60 -0.06
C LEU A 4 14.43 46.97 -1.05
N ASN A 5 13.91 47.77 -2.00
CA ASN A 5 13.03 47.27 -3.06
C ASN A 5 13.77 46.34 -4.02
N TRP A 6 15.00 46.69 -4.41
CA TRP A 6 15.84 45.82 -5.26
C TRP A 6 16.21 44.52 -4.56
N LEU A 7 16.54 44.56 -3.27
CA LEU A 7 16.78 43.36 -2.47
C LEU A 7 15.52 42.48 -2.38
N GLY A 8 14.34 43.09 -2.18
CA GLY A 8 13.06 42.38 -2.17
C GLY A 8 12.76 41.68 -3.51
N LEU A 9 12.99 42.37 -4.64
CA LEU A 9 12.81 41.81 -5.97
C LEU A 9 13.78 40.65 -6.24
N LEU A 10 15.04 40.78 -5.84
CA LEU A 10 16.04 39.72 -5.96
C LEU A 10 15.66 38.49 -5.13
N LEU A 11 15.17 38.68 -3.91
CA LEU A 11 14.71 37.60 -3.05
C LEU A 11 13.50 36.86 -3.68
N LEU A 12 12.52 37.59 -4.20
CA LEU A 12 11.36 37.02 -4.88
C LEU A 12 11.76 36.23 -6.13
N ALA A 13 12.66 36.77 -6.95
CA ALA A 13 13.18 36.08 -8.12
C ALA A 13 13.94 34.79 -7.73
N ALA A 14 14.77 34.85 -6.69
CA ALA A 14 15.48 33.68 -6.19
C ALA A 14 14.54 32.58 -5.68
N LEU A 15 13.48 32.95 -4.95
CA LEU A 15 12.45 32.01 -4.48
C LEU A 15 11.69 31.36 -5.63
N ALA A 16 11.28 32.16 -6.63
CA ALA A 16 10.58 31.69 -7.82
C ALA A 16 11.41 30.71 -8.65
N LEU A 17 12.65 31.10 -8.97
CA LEU A 17 13.60 30.28 -9.74
C LEU A 17 14.00 29.01 -8.97
N GLY A 18 14.23 29.13 -7.65
CA GLY A 18 14.53 27.99 -6.80
C GLY A 18 13.39 26.97 -6.76
N ALA A 19 12.15 27.44 -6.61
CA ALA A 19 10.96 26.57 -6.63
C ALA A 19 10.76 25.92 -8.01
N ALA A 20 10.93 26.66 -9.10
CA ALA A 20 10.85 26.15 -10.47
C ALA A 20 11.93 25.09 -10.75
N GLY A 21 13.17 25.35 -10.37
CA GLY A 21 14.28 24.39 -10.49
C GLY A 21 14.05 23.13 -9.65
N HIS A 22 13.55 23.27 -8.43
CA HIS A 22 13.17 22.12 -7.61
C HIS A 22 12.02 21.33 -8.24
N ALA A 23 11.01 21.99 -8.83
CA ALA A 23 9.94 21.34 -9.57
C ALA A 23 10.47 20.53 -10.75
N LEU A 24 11.36 21.12 -11.56
CA LEU A 24 12.00 20.47 -12.70
C LEU A 24 12.77 19.20 -12.29
N LEU A 25 13.56 19.29 -11.20
CA LEU A 25 14.46 18.21 -10.80
C LEU A 25 13.79 17.09 -9.98
N ARG A 26 12.66 17.37 -9.31
CA ARG A 26 12.05 16.42 -8.35
C ARG A 26 10.73 15.82 -8.82
N LYS A 27 10.05 16.42 -9.80
CA LYS A 27 8.82 15.85 -10.37
C LYS A 27 9.17 14.79 -11.41
N SER A 28 8.60 13.59 -11.25
CA SER A 28 8.74 12.49 -12.20
C SER A 28 7.80 12.61 -13.41
N ASP A 29 6.73 13.40 -13.30
CA ASP A 29 5.79 13.67 -14.39
C ASP A 29 6.10 15.03 -15.03
N SER A 30 6.41 15.02 -16.32
CA SER A 30 6.85 16.21 -17.08
C SER A 30 5.76 17.28 -17.19
N ARG A 31 4.49 16.88 -17.33
CA ARG A 31 3.36 17.82 -17.39
C ARG A 31 3.16 18.54 -16.06
N SER A 32 3.23 17.82 -14.94
CA SER A 32 3.16 18.39 -13.61
C SER A 32 4.36 19.29 -13.31
N ALA A 33 5.57 18.92 -13.78
CA ALA A 33 6.77 19.75 -13.64
C ALA A 33 6.59 21.10 -14.37
N LEU A 34 6.21 21.07 -15.65
CA LEU A 34 5.97 22.27 -16.46
C LEU A 34 4.88 23.16 -15.86
N GLY A 35 3.78 22.57 -15.37
CA GLY A 35 2.71 23.31 -14.70
C GLY A 35 3.20 24.07 -13.46
N TRP A 36 3.98 23.42 -12.59
CA TRP A 36 4.51 24.07 -11.39
C TRP A 36 5.61 25.09 -11.69
N ILE A 37 6.42 24.88 -12.73
CA ILE A 37 7.38 25.89 -13.22
C ILE A 37 6.62 27.14 -13.66
N GLY A 38 5.60 27.00 -14.51
CA GLY A 38 4.78 28.11 -14.97
C GLY A 38 4.14 28.88 -13.80
N VAL A 39 3.55 28.18 -12.83
CA VAL A 39 2.96 28.82 -11.64
C VAL A 39 3.99 29.59 -10.81
N CYS A 40 5.19 29.04 -10.61
CA CYS A 40 6.24 29.70 -9.82
C CYS A 40 6.81 30.94 -10.53
N LEU A 41 6.95 30.90 -11.86
CA LEU A 41 7.49 32.03 -12.63
C LEU A 41 6.46 33.16 -12.80
N THR A 42 5.19 32.83 -13.04
CA THR A 42 4.12 33.82 -13.21
C THR A 42 3.73 34.50 -11.89
N PHE A 43 3.77 33.76 -10.78
CA PHE A 43 3.42 34.27 -9.46
C PHE A 43 4.60 34.09 -8.49
N PRO A 44 5.61 34.99 -8.49
CA PRO A 44 6.88 34.78 -7.79
C PRO A 44 6.78 34.72 -6.25
N LEU A 45 5.66 35.17 -5.67
CA LEU A 45 5.36 35.00 -4.24
C LEU A 45 4.38 33.83 -3.98
N ALA A 46 3.20 33.88 -4.59
CA ALA A 46 2.16 32.88 -4.35
C ALA A 46 2.53 31.51 -4.92
N GLY A 47 3.21 31.46 -6.07
CA GLY A 47 3.61 30.25 -6.76
C GLY A 47 4.53 29.34 -5.95
N PRO A 48 5.65 29.84 -5.39
CA PRO A 48 6.49 29.05 -4.47
C PRO A 48 5.74 28.56 -3.23
N ILE A 49 4.87 29.38 -2.64
CA ILE A 49 4.03 28.98 -1.49
C ILE A 49 3.13 27.82 -1.88
N LEU A 50 2.39 27.96 -2.99
CA LEU A 50 1.53 26.91 -3.52
C LEU A 50 2.34 25.66 -3.90
N TYR A 51 3.54 25.81 -4.45
CA TYR A 51 4.41 24.69 -4.80
C TYR A 51 4.87 23.91 -3.56
N ILE A 52 5.23 24.60 -2.48
CA ILE A 52 5.66 23.95 -1.23
C ILE A 52 4.48 23.22 -0.56
N LEU A 53 3.27 23.80 -0.64
CA LEU A 53 2.06 23.20 -0.08
C LEU A 53 1.56 22.03 -0.92
N PHE A 54 1.52 22.17 -2.24
CA PHE A 54 0.82 21.25 -3.14
C PHE A 54 1.72 20.53 -4.16
N GLY A 55 2.84 21.13 -4.56
CA GLY A 55 3.74 20.61 -5.58
C GLY A 55 4.79 19.62 -5.06
N VAL A 56 5.26 19.77 -3.82
CA VAL A 56 6.27 18.87 -3.24
C VAL A 56 5.64 17.54 -2.82
N ASN A 57 6.05 16.45 -3.48
CA ASN A 57 5.60 15.09 -3.15
C ASN A 57 6.26 14.61 -1.83
N ARG A 58 5.61 14.90 -0.70
CA ARG A 58 6.08 14.55 0.65
C ARG A 58 6.00 13.06 0.95
N VAL A 59 5.08 12.34 0.30
CA VAL A 59 4.91 10.90 0.52
C VAL A 59 6.12 10.10 0.05
N ARG A 60 6.75 10.48 -1.07
CA ARG A 60 7.96 9.80 -1.56
C ARG A 60 9.14 9.89 -0.58
N ARG A 61 9.29 11.01 0.15
CA ARG A 61 10.31 11.17 1.20
C ARG A 61 10.00 10.31 2.43
N SER A 62 8.74 10.27 2.85
CA SER A 62 8.30 9.41 3.95
C SER A 62 8.50 7.92 3.61
N ALA A 63 8.10 7.49 2.41
CA ALA A 63 8.27 6.13 1.92
C ALA A 63 9.75 5.73 1.84
N SER A 64 10.64 6.61 1.38
CA SER A 64 12.09 6.31 1.37
C SER A 64 12.69 6.15 2.76
N ARG A 65 12.17 6.90 3.76
CA ARG A 65 12.63 6.76 5.15
C ARG A 65 12.12 5.46 5.76
N MET A 66 10.82 5.18 5.59
CA MET A 66 10.22 3.92 6.05
C MET A 66 10.89 2.70 5.39
N ARG A 67 11.27 2.77 4.11
CA ARG A 67 12.00 1.69 3.48
C ARG A 67 13.36 1.45 4.12
N LYS A 68 14.13 2.49 4.42
CA LYS A 68 15.39 2.36 5.17
C LYS A 68 15.19 1.80 6.58
N GLU A 69 14.10 2.19 7.26
CA GLU A 69 13.74 1.65 8.56
C GLU A 69 13.37 0.16 8.46
N VAL A 70 12.60 -0.25 7.44
CA VAL A 70 12.24 -1.65 7.17
C VAL A 70 13.46 -2.47 6.77
N ASP A 71 14.34 -1.95 5.93
CA ASP A 71 15.58 -2.62 5.53
C ASP A 71 16.46 -2.84 6.78
N ALA A 72 16.60 -1.82 7.64
CA ALA A 72 17.33 -1.93 8.90
C ALA A 72 16.66 -2.90 9.92
N LEU A 73 15.33 -3.02 9.90
CA LEU A 73 14.61 -4.02 10.69
C LEU A 73 14.74 -5.43 10.08
N SER A 74 14.88 -5.53 8.76
CA SER A 74 15.05 -6.80 8.04
C SER A 74 16.47 -7.36 8.21
N ASP A 75 17.48 -6.50 8.37
CA ASP A 75 18.82 -6.94 8.81
C ASP A 75 18.81 -7.54 10.23
N ASN A 76 17.72 -7.33 10.99
CA ASN A 76 17.46 -7.89 12.31
C ASN A 76 16.30 -8.91 12.33
N VAL A 77 15.95 -9.52 11.18
CA VAL A 77 14.97 -10.63 11.19
C VAL A 77 15.48 -11.70 12.19
N PRO A 78 14.68 -12.06 13.22
CA PRO A 78 15.07 -13.11 14.14
C PRO A 78 15.38 -14.40 13.36
N PRO A 79 16.42 -15.16 13.74
CA PRO A 79 16.79 -16.41 13.06
C PRO A 79 15.66 -17.46 13.05
N ASP A 80 14.59 -17.23 13.82
CA ASP A 80 13.43 -18.10 13.96
C ASP A 80 12.30 -17.84 12.94
N VAL A 81 12.44 -16.88 12.00
CA VAL A 81 11.56 -16.90 10.83
C VAL A 81 11.89 -18.17 10.06
N PRO A 82 10.93 -19.10 9.86
CA PRO A 82 11.22 -20.33 9.16
C PRO A 82 11.82 -19.99 7.79
N SER A 83 13.12 -20.24 7.63
CA SER A 83 13.72 -20.35 6.30
C SER A 83 13.11 -21.59 5.69
N TYR A 84 12.00 -21.42 4.99
CA TYR A 84 11.52 -22.45 4.10
C TYR A 84 12.65 -22.74 3.13
N PRO A 85 13.11 -24.01 3.00
CA PRO A 85 14.09 -24.35 2.00
C PRO A 85 13.50 -23.94 0.65
N SER A 86 13.99 -22.81 0.13
CA SER A 86 13.65 -22.37 -1.22
C SER A 86 14.21 -23.45 -2.12
N ALA A 87 13.34 -24.31 -2.64
CA ALA A 87 13.71 -25.17 -3.74
C ALA A 87 14.06 -24.22 -4.89
N ALA A 88 15.35 -24.04 -5.17
CA ALA A 88 15.79 -23.26 -6.30
C ALA A 88 15.03 -23.74 -7.53
N ILE A 89 14.42 -22.81 -8.28
CA ILE A 89 13.70 -23.20 -9.48
C ILE A 89 14.70 -23.86 -10.43
N ASN A 90 14.42 -25.10 -10.84
CA ASN A 90 15.21 -25.74 -11.87
C ASN A 90 15.05 -24.93 -13.18
N PRO A 91 16.09 -24.26 -13.69
CA PRO A 91 15.97 -23.36 -14.84
C PRO A 91 15.51 -24.06 -16.12
N THR A 92 15.65 -25.39 -16.17
CA THR A 92 15.22 -26.24 -17.28
C THR A 92 13.70 -26.46 -17.31
N VAL A 93 13.01 -26.32 -16.16
CA VAL A 93 11.55 -26.43 -16.05
C VAL A 93 10.88 -25.08 -16.36
N LEU A 94 11.59 -23.97 -16.17
CA LEU A 94 11.07 -22.65 -16.46
C LEU A 94 11.02 -22.41 -17.98
N HIS A 95 9.82 -22.49 -18.56
CA HIS A 95 9.60 -22.24 -19.99
C HIS A 95 10.29 -20.93 -20.43
N HIS A 96 10.92 -20.93 -21.61
CA HIS A 96 11.74 -19.80 -22.08
C HIS A 96 11.03 -18.43 -22.03
N ALA A 97 9.71 -18.38 -22.21
CA ALA A 97 8.94 -17.14 -22.09
C ALA A 97 8.99 -16.54 -20.65
N PHE A 98 9.03 -17.40 -19.62
CA PHE A 98 9.07 -16.97 -18.22
C PHE A 98 10.47 -16.58 -17.75
N GLN A 99 11.54 -17.05 -18.41
CA GLN A 99 12.92 -16.69 -18.04
C GLN A 99 13.19 -15.19 -18.23
N ARG A 100 12.58 -14.58 -19.25
CA ARG A 100 12.67 -13.13 -19.45
C ARG A 100 11.87 -12.36 -18.40
N LEU A 101 10.70 -12.85 -18.05
CA LEU A 101 9.85 -12.25 -17.03
C LEU A 101 10.49 -12.35 -15.64
N GLU A 102 11.13 -13.48 -15.34
CA GLU A 102 11.92 -13.70 -14.13
C GLU A 102 13.03 -12.65 -14.03
N ARG A 103 13.86 -12.50 -15.06
CA ARG A 103 14.96 -11.53 -15.04
C ARG A 103 14.47 -10.10 -14.85
N VAL A 104 13.38 -9.73 -15.51
CA VAL A 104 12.76 -8.40 -15.34
C VAL A 104 12.23 -8.25 -13.92
N GLY A 105 11.53 -9.26 -13.40
CA GLY A 105 11.01 -9.28 -12.03
C GLY A 105 12.12 -9.15 -10.99
N HIS A 106 13.19 -9.94 -11.13
CA HIS A 106 14.37 -9.89 -10.27
C HIS A 106 15.02 -8.50 -10.29
N ASN A 107 15.23 -7.92 -11.47
CA ASN A 107 15.83 -6.58 -11.59
C ASN A 107 14.96 -5.46 -10.99
N ILE A 108 13.63 -5.65 -10.95
CA ILE A 108 12.69 -4.66 -10.39
C ILE A 108 12.50 -4.83 -8.88
N LEU A 109 12.34 -6.08 -8.44
CA LEU A 109 11.93 -6.43 -7.07
C LEU A 109 13.12 -6.75 -6.17
N GLY A 110 14.26 -7.17 -6.74
CA GLY A 110 15.43 -7.65 -6.00
C GLY A 110 15.21 -9.01 -5.33
N THR A 111 14.18 -9.76 -5.76
CA THR A 111 13.80 -11.05 -5.17
C THR A 111 13.97 -12.16 -6.20
N GLU A 112 14.51 -13.31 -5.79
CA GLU A 112 14.59 -14.52 -6.60
C GLU A 112 13.25 -15.25 -6.62
N LEU A 113 12.95 -15.95 -7.72
CA LEU A 113 11.81 -16.85 -7.76
C LEU A 113 12.14 -18.14 -7.01
N VAL A 114 11.16 -18.63 -6.25
CA VAL A 114 11.29 -19.85 -5.44
C VAL A 114 10.35 -20.94 -5.96
N GLY A 115 10.80 -22.19 -5.96
CA GLY A 115 10.03 -23.37 -6.34
C GLY A 115 9.24 -23.95 -5.17
N GLY A 116 8.56 -25.08 -5.41
CA GLY A 116 7.80 -25.80 -4.38
C GLY A 116 6.43 -25.20 -4.03
N ASN A 117 6.01 -24.16 -4.75
CA ASN A 117 4.70 -23.54 -4.57
C ASN A 117 3.61 -24.34 -5.31
N CYS A 118 2.44 -24.46 -4.69
CA CYS A 118 1.20 -24.86 -5.34
C CYS A 118 0.30 -23.64 -5.49
N VAL A 119 -0.34 -23.48 -6.65
CA VAL A 119 -1.28 -22.38 -6.92
C VAL A 119 -2.61 -22.98 -7.33
N GLU A 120 -3.63 -22.70 -6.53
CA GLU A 120 -5.00 -23.10 -6.79
C GLU A 120 -5.84 -21.85 -7.14
N PRO A 121 -6.40 -21.77 -8.36
CA PRO A 121 -7.33 -20.72 -8.72
C PRO A 121 -8.65 -20.88 -7.96
N LEU A 122 -9.08 -19.84 -7.25
CA LEU A 122 -10.38 -19.76 -6.60
C LEU A 122 -11.23 -18.73 -7.31
N PHE A 123 -12.39 -19.15 -7.82
CA PHE A 123 -13.29 -18.29 -8.58
C PHE A 123 -14.35 -17.69 -7.66
N ASN A 124 -14.40 -16.36 -7.65
CA ASN A 124 -15.44 -15.59 -6.97
C ASN A 124 -15.38 -15.73 -5.43
N GLY A 125 -16.31 -15.06 -4.76
CA GLY A 125 -16.42 -15.08 -3.31
C GLY A 125 -16.91 -16.39 -2.74
N ASP A 126 -17.72 -17.14 -3.49
CA ASP A 126 -18.30 -18.42 -3.05
C ASP A 126 -17.20 -19.47 -2.80
N GLU A 127 -16.17 -19.53 -3.66
CA GLU A 127 -15.03 -20.43 -3.48
C GLU A 127 -13.96 -19.83 -2.56
N ALA A 128 -13.62 -18.55 -2.74
CA ALA A 128 -12.48 -17.96 -2.05
C ALA A 128 -12.71 -17.72 -0.56
N TYR A 129 -13.85 -17.13 -0.19
CA TYR A 129 -14.04 -16.67 1.19
C TYR A 129 -14.16 -17.79 2.22
N PRO A 130 -14.84 -18.93 1.96
CA PRO A 130 -14.87 -20.04 2.91
C PRO A 130 -13.47 -20.60 3.19
N VAL A 131 -12.63 -20.73 2.16
CA VAL A 131 -11.25 -21.24 2.31
C VAL A 131 -10.40 -20.24 3.08
N MET A 132 -10.50 -18.94 2.78
CA MET A 132 -9.81 -17.89 3.52
C MET A 132 -10.22 -17.85 5.00
N LEU A 133 -11.51 -17.90 5.30
CA LEU A 133 -12.03 -17.89 6.67
C LEU A 133 -11.56 -19.12 7.45
N ARG A 134 -11.60 -20.30 6.83
CA ARG A 134 -11.09 -21.53 7.45
C ARG A 134 -9.60 -21.43 7.75
N ALA A 135 -8.80 -20.92 6.82
CA ALA A 135 -7.37 -20.70 7.04
C ALA A 135 -7.11 -19.73 8.21
N MET A 136 -7.94 -18.69 8.40
CA MET A 136 -7.84 -17.81 9.57
C MET A 136 -8.18 -18.52 10.89
N GLU A 137 -9.12 -19.46 10.89
CA GLU A 137 -9.42 -20.27 12.07
C GLU A 137 -8.31 -21.28 12.39
N ASP A 138 -7.67 -21.81 11.36
CA ASP A 138 -6.60 -22.79 11.48
C ASP A 138 -5.22 -22.16 11.74
N ALA A 139 -5.08 -20.83 11.62
CA ALA A 139 -3.84 -20.11 11.90
C ALA A 139 -3.33 -20.34 13.33
N ARG A 140 -2.00 -20.44 13.49
CA ARG A 140 -1.33 -20.73 14.77
C ARG A 140 -0.32 -19.66 15.20
N HIS A 141 0.29 -18.94 14.27
CA HIS A 141 1.39 -18.02 14.53
C HIS A 141 1.09 -16.60 14.09
N SER A 142 0.65 -16.39 12.84
CA SER A 142 0.41 -15.05 12.31
C SER A 142 -0.68 -14.99 11.24
N ILE A 143 -1.36 -13.84 11.19
CA ILE A 143 -2.27 -13.46 10.11
C ILE A 143 -1.97 -12.02 9.70
N TYR A 144 -1.49 -11.84 8.47
CA TYR A 144 -1.25 -10.51 7.91
C TYR A 144 -2.20 -10.26 6.75
N LEU A 145 -3.08 -9.28 6.91
CA LEU A 145 -4.08 -8.90 5.91
C LEU A 145 -3.82 -7.48 5.42
N THR A 146 -3.70 -7.31 4.11
CA THR A 146 -3.88 -6.01 3.46
C THR A 146 -4.99 -6.07 2.43
N THR A 147 -5.88 -5.08 2.44
CA THR A 147 -6.98 -4.98 1.47
C THR A 147 -7.31 -3.53 1.16
N TYR A 148 -7.83 -3.28 -0.04
CA TYR A 148 -8.34 -1.98 -0.43
C TYR A 148 -9.68 -1.70 0.27
N ILE A 149 -10.64 -2.62 0.16
CA ILE A 149 -11.97 -2.50 0.78
C ILE A 149 -12.24 -3.75 1.62
N LEU A 150 -12.69 -3.51 2.84
CA LEU A 150 -13.32 -4.50 3.72
C LEU A 150 -14.74 -3.99 4.00
N ASP A 151 -15.71 -4.47 3.22
CA ASP A 151 -17.11 -4.11 3.42
C ASP A 151 -17.58 -4.61 4.79
N THR A 152 -18.40 -3.83 5.49
CA THR A 152 -18.97 -4.24 6.79
C THR A 152 -20.35 -4.85 6.64
N ASP A 153 -20.52 -5.62 5.57
CA ASP A 153 -21.69 -6.43 5.30
C ASP A 153 -21.63 -7.77 6.08
N SER A 154 -22.60 -8.64 5.85
CA SER A 154 -22.67 -9.94 6.54
C SER A 154 -21.42 -10.80 6.33
N LEU A 155 -20.72 -10.66 5.20
CA LEU A 155 -19.51 -11.40 4.90
C LEU A 155 -18.30 -10.77 5.58
N GLY A 156 -18.09 -9.46 5.43
CA GLY A 156 -16.93 -8.82 6.04
C GLY A 156 -16.98 -8.81 7.56
N LEU A 157 -18.16 -8.85 8.17
CA LEU A 157 -18.31 -9.12 9.61
C LEU A 157 -17.75 -10.50 10.01
N LYS A 158 -17.89 -11.53 9.16
CA LYS A 158 -17.26 -12.85 9.41
C LYS A 158 -15.74 -12.75 9.42
N PHE A 159 -15.16 -11.95 8.52
CA PHE A 159 -13.72 -11.68 8.50
C PHE A 159 -13.26 -10.94 9.76
N VAL A 160 -13.98 -9.89 10.16
CA VAL A 160 -13.71 -9.15 11.40
C VAL A 160 -13.74 -10.09 12.61
N ASP A 161 -14.73 -10.97 12.68
CA ASP A 161 -14.86 -11.93 13.77
C ASP A 161 -13.78 -13.01 13.76
N ALA A 162 -13.40 -13.53 12.59
CA ALA A 162 -12.32 -14.52 12.46
C ALA A 162 -10.97 -13.95 12.89
N LEU A 163 -10.65 -12.73 12.47
CA LEU A 163 -9.43 -12.02 12.88
C LEU A 163 -9.42 -11.77 14.39
N ALA A 164 -10.55 -11.35 14.96
CA ALA A 164 -10.68 -11.15 16.40
C ALA A 164 -10.50 -12.46 17.20
N ARG A 165 -11.09 -13.57 16.72
CA ARG A 165 -10.87 -14.90 17.32
C ARG A 165 -9.41 -15.31 17.25
N ALA A 166 -8.72 -15.08 16.14
CA ALA A 166 -7.30 -15.38 16.02
C ALA A 166 -6.44 -14.58 17.02
N VAL A 167 -6.71 -13.28 17.19
CA VAL A 167 -6.06 -12.47 18.25
C VAL A 167 -6.30 -13.09 19.63
N HIS A 168 -7.54 -13.51 19.93
CA HIS A 168 -7.86 -14.12 21.23
C HIS A 168 -7.13 -15.46 21.46
N ARG A 169 -6.83 -16.21 20.39
CA ARG A 169 -5.99 -17.42 20.45
C ARG A 169 -4.49 -17.13 20.60
N GLY A 170 -4.07 -15.86 20.58
CA GLY A 170 -2.67 -15.45 20.70
C GLY A 170 -1.90 -15.38 19.37
N VAL A 171 -2.60 -15.40 18.23
CA VAL A 171 -1.99 -15.26 16.90
C VAL A 171 -1.58 -13.80 16.65
N ASP A 172 -0.40 -13.54 16.06
CA ASP A 172 0.02 -12.18 15.64
C ASP A 172 -0.80 -11.73 14.43
N VAL A 173 -1.88 -10.98 14.68
CA VAL A 173 -2.76 -10.46 13.64
C VAL A 173 -2.45 -8.99 13.36
N ARG A 174 -2.21 -8.66 12.09
CA ARG A 174 -2.03 -7.27 11.64
C ARG A 174 -2.84 -6.99 10.39
N VAL A 175 -3.64 -5.93 10.44
CA VAL A 175 -4.53 -5.55 9.33
C VAL A 175 -4.17 -4.17 8.81
N LEU A 176 -4.00 -4.05 7.48
CA LEU A 176 -3.76 -2.79 6.78
C LEU A 176 -4.86 -2.54 5.74
N ILE A 177 -5.71 -1.56 5.99
CA ILE A 177 -6.81 -1.17 5.09
C ILE A 177 -6.46 0.14 4.37
N ASP A 178 -6.83 0.29 3.10
CA ASP A 178 -6.70 1.59 2.43
C ASP A 178 -7.63 2.64 3.06
N GLY A 179 -7.09 3.82 3.38
CA GLY A 179 -7.85 4.84 4.09
C GLY A 179 -8.91 5.58 3.25
N VAL A 180 -8.86 5.49 1.92
CA VAL A 180 -9.98 5.88 1.05
C VAL A 180 -10.94 4.71 0.88
N GLY A 181 -10.41 3.52 0.61
CA GLY A 181 -11.21 2.31 0.42
C GLY A 181 -12.12 1.96 1.61
N GLU A 182 -11.65 2.21 2.84
CA GLU A 182 -12.46 2.03 4.05
C GLU A 182 -13.75 2.88 4.05
N LYS A 183 -13.73 4.06 3.42
CA LYS A 183 -14.88 4.98 3.42
C LYS A 183 -16.03 4.51 2.55
N TYR A 184 -15.88 3.43 1.81
CA TYR A 184 -16.97 2.84 1.03
C TYR A 184 -17.96 2.03 1.87
N SER A 185 -17.67 1.83 3.16
CA SER A 185 -18.45 0.95 4.03
C SER A 185 -18.80 1.69 5.33
N TRP A 186 -20.00 1.47 5.85
CA TRP A 186 -20.41 1.97 7.16
C TRP A 186 -21.11 0.87 7.97
N PRO A 187 -20.77 0.68 9.26
CA PRO A 187 -19.71 1.36 10.02
C PRO A 187 -18.31 1.12 9.46
N LEU A 188 -17.31 1.94 9.83
CA LEU A 188 -15.95 1.79 9.32
C LEU A 188 -15.30 0.48 9.82
N ALA A 189 -14.70 -0.29 8.92
CA ALA A 189 -14.09 -1.58 9.24
C ALA A 189 -12.98 -1.49 10.30
N SER A 190 -12.11 -0.48 10.24
CA SER A 190 -11.05 -0.29 11.25
C SER A 190 -11.61 -0.04 12.65
N ARG A 191 -12.76 0.63 12.76
CA ARG A 191 -13.42 0.86 14.05
C ARG A 191 -13.96 -0.45 14.63
N LEU A 192 -14.54 -1.32 13.80
CA LEU A 192 -15.02 -2.62 14.24
C LEU A 192 -13.87 -3.52 14.69
N LEU A 193 -12.78 -3.56 13.92
CA LEU A 193 -11.56 -4.31 14.24
C LEU A 193 -10.92 -3.80 15.53
N ALA A 194 -10.75 -2.48 15.67
CA ALA A 194 -10.19 -1.88 16.88
C ALA A 194 -11.04 -2.16 18.12
N LYS A 195 -12.38 -2.11 18.01
CA LYS A 195 -13.29 -2.46 19.10
C LYS A 195 -13.12 -3.91 19.57
N LYS A 196 -12.68 -4.81 18.68
CA LYS A 196 -12.41 -6.22 18.98
C LYS A 196 -10.93 -6.50 19.31
N GLY A 197 -10.12 -5.45 19.48
CA GLY A 197 -8.71 -5.59 19.85
C GLY A 197 -7.78 -6.04 18.72
N VAL A 198 -8.22 -5.96 17.46
CA VAL A 198 -7.39 -6.36 16.31
C VAL A 198 -6.46 -5.20 15.90
N PRO A 199 -5.11 -5.39 15.94
CA PRO A 199 -4.16 -4.37 15.50
C PRO A 199 -4.39 -3.98 14.04
N THR A 200 -4.85 -2.75 13.83
CA THR A 200 -5.27 -2.24 12.51
C THR A 200 -4.63 -0.89 12.22
N ALA A 201 -4.11 -0.74 11.00
CA ALA A 201 -3.59 0.52 10.48
C ALA A 201 -4.29 0.90 9.17
N LEU A 202 -4.28 2.21 8.86
CA LEU A 202 -4.81 2.74 7.61
C LEU A 202 -3.67 3.21 6.70
N PHE A 203 -3.71 2.80 5.44
CA PHE A 203 -2.80 3.29 4.43
C PHE A 203 -3.26 4.68 3.95
N ILE A 204 -2.50 5.71 4.31
CA ILE A 204 -2.67 7.11 3.88
C ILE A 204 -4.15 7.55 3.96
N PRO A 205 -4.73 7.59 5.18
CA PRO A 205 -6.11 8.04 5.34
C PRO A 205 -6.23 9.52 4.96
N PRO A 206 -7.24 9.91 4.16
CA PRO A 206 -7.42 11.28 3.74
C PRO A 206 -7.69 12.19 4.94
N ARG A 207 -6.90 13.26 5.05
CA ARG A 207 -6.99 14.27 6.13
C ARG A 207 -7.41 15.61 5.55
N LEU A 208 -8.20 16.37 6.30
CA LEU A 208 -8.60 17.73 5.94
C LEU A 208 -7.48 18.74 6.22
N PHE A 209 -6.74 18.56 7.32
CA PHE A 209 -5.68 19.49 7.74
C PHE A 209 -4.47 18.76 8.35
N PRO A 210 -3.25 18.95 7.79
CA PRO A 210 -3.00 19.47 6.45
C PRO A 210 -3.64 18.55 5.38
N PRO A 211 -4.12 19.08 4.25
CA PRO A 211 -4.77 18.28 3.22
C PRO A 211 -3.78 17.28 2.62
N ASP A 212 -4.19 16.01 2.52
CA ASP A 212 -3.40 15.00 1.82
C ASP A 212 -3.75 14.98 0.34
N LEU A 213 -2.81 15.41 -0.50
CA LEU A 213 -3.00 15.55 -1.94
C LEU A 213 -2.69 14.26 -2.71
N HIS A 214 -2.32 13.18 -2.00
CA HIS A 214 -1.98 11.89 -2.58
C HIS A 214 -3.21 10.97 -2.66
N PHE A 215 -4.35 11.52 -3.08
CA PHE A 215 -5.58 10.75 -3.30
C PHE A 215 -5.36 9.59 -4.28
N ASN A 216 -4.51 9.78 -5.30
CA ASN A 216 -4.24 8.77 -6.31
C ASN A 216 -3.29 7.66 -5.83
N LEU A 217 -2.54 7.86 -4.74
CA LEU A 217 -1.65 6.84 -4.21
C LEU A 217 -2.41 5.97 -3.22
N ARG A 218 -2.98 4.87 -3.71
CA ARG A 218 -3.82 3.95 -2.94
C ARG A 218 -3.19 2.57 -2.86
N ASN A 219 -3.42 1.88 -1.75
CA ASN A 219 -3.01 0.49 -1.61
C ASN A 219 -4.12 -0.43 -2.15
N HIS A 220 -3.99 -0.83 -3.41
CA HIS A 220 -4.93 -1.76 -4.05
C HIS A 220 -4.59 -3.24 -3.83
N ARG A 221 -3.52 -3.55 -3.09
CA ARG A 221 -3.14 -4.94 -2.83
C ARG A 221 -4.23 -5.62 -1.99
N LYS A 222 -4.52 -6.86 -2.34
CA LYS A 222 -5.34 -7.79 -1.56
C LYS A 222 -4.46 -8.99 -1.30
N VAL A 223 -3.93 -9.07 -0.10
CA VAL A 223 -3.02 -10.13 0.31
C VAL A 223 -3.41 -10.56 1.71
N LEU A 224 -3.63 -11.85 1.88
CA LEU A 224 -3.77 -12.49 3.17
C LEU A 224 -2.63 -13.52 3.28
N VAL A 225 -1.81 -13.40 4.31
CA VAL A 225 -0.74 -14.36 4.62
C VAL A 225 -1.05 -14.99 5.96
N ILE A 226 -1.02 -16.32 6.00
CA ILE A 226 -1.25 -17.15 7.19
C ILE A 226 0.05 -17.90 7.50
N ASP A 227 0.55 -17.74 8.73
CA ASP A 227 1.71 -18.46 9.28
C ASP A 227 2.96 -18.44 8.38
N GLY A 228 3.08 -17.40 7.53
CA GLY A 228 4.20 -17.22 6.60
C GLY A 228 4.30 -18.25 5.45
N SER A 229 3.33 -19.16 5.29
CA SER A 229 3.38 -20.25 4.29
C SER A 229 2.18 -20.29 3.35
N LEU A 230 0.99 -19.92 3.83
CA LEU A 230 -0.22 -19.91 3.00
C LEU A 230 -0.60 -18.48 2.64
N GLY A 231 -0.73 -18.20 1.35
CA GLY A 231 -1.03 -16.88 0.82
C GLY A 231 -2.27 -16.87 -0.07
N PHE A 232 -3.13 -15.87 0.10
CA PHE A 232 -4.22 -15.55 -0.83
C PHE A 232 -3.97 -14.20 -1.46
N THR A 233 -4.13 -14.11 -2.78
CA THR A 233 -4.07 -12.84 -3.50
C THR A 233 -5.00 -12.84 -4.71
N GLY A 234 -5.35 -11.65 -5.20
CA GLY A 234 -6.23 -11.50 -6.35
C GLY A 234 -6.83 -10.12 -6.49
N GLY A 235 -7.89 -10.03 -7.30
CA GLY A 235 -8.59 -8.78 -7.62
C GLY A 235 -9.78 -8.44 -6.73
N MET A 236 -10.32 -9.41 -5.97
CA MET A 236 -11.57 -9.24 -5.20
C MET A 236 -11.34 -8.45 -3.91
N ASN A 237 -12.22 -7.48 -3.65
CA ASN A 237 -12.30 -6.88 -2.32
C ASN A 237 -13.04 -7.83 -1.38
N ILE A 238 -12.95 -7.65 -0.06
CA ILE A 238 -13.76 -8.45 0.87
C ILE A 238 -15.16 -7.81 0.90
N SER A 239 -16.08 -8.40 0.15
CA SER A 239 -17.45 -7.89 -0.04
C SER A 239 -18.38 -8.99 -0.55
N GLN A 240 -19.63 -8.97 -0.08
CA GLN A 240 -20.69 -9.86 -0.54
C GLN A 240 -21.02 -9.67 -2.03
N LYS A 241 -20.60 -8.56 -2.65
CA LYS A 241 -20.74 -8.30 -4.09
C LYS A 241 -20.02 -9.32 -4.98
N HIS A 242 -19.07 -10.06 -4.44
CA HIS A 242 -18.34 -11.10 -5.16
C HIS A 242 -18.94 -12.50 -4.97
N VAL A 243 -19.98 -12.65 -4.14
CA VAL A 243 -20.69 -13.92 -3.89
C VAL A 243 -21.84 -14.02 -4.89
N LEU A 244 -21.78 -15.00 -5.79
CA LEU A 244 -22.79 -15.24 -6.82
C LEU A 244 -24.05 -15.89 -6.24
N GLU A 245 -23.95 -16.76 -5.24
CA GLU A 245 -25.16 -17.33 -4.59
C GLU A 245 -26.04 -16.25 -3.94
N ALA A 246 -25.43 -15.16 -3.48
CA ALA A 246 -26.14 -14.04 -2.89
C ALA A 246 -26.81 -13.13 -3.94
N LYS A 247 -26.43 -13.24 -5.22
CA LYS A 247 -26.98 -12.53 -6.38
C LYS A 247 -26.83 -13.38 -7.64
N PRO A 248 -27.70 -14.40 -7.83
CA PRO A 248 -27.67 -15.20 -9.04
C PRO A 248 -27.90 -14.30 -10.27
N PRO A 249 -27.30 -14.64 -11.43
CA PRO A 249 -27.36 -13.83 -12.64
C PRO A 249 -28.79 -13.57 -13.14
#